data_AF-A0A9P5UVW8-F1
#
_entry.id   AF-A0A9P5UVW8-F1
#
_cell.length_a   1.000
_cell.length_b   1.000
_cell.length_c   1.000
_cell.angle_alpha   90.00
_cell.angle_beta   90.00
_cell.angle_gamma   90.00
#
_symmetry.space_group_name_H-M   'P 1'
#
loop_
_entity.id
_entity.type
_entity.pdbx_description
1 polymer ?
#
loop_
_entity_poly.entity_id
_entity_poly.type
_entity_poly.pdbx_seq_one_letter_code
_entity_poly.pdbx_strand_id
1 'polypeptide(L)'
;MSLRSLLRQNTIPTSSVRALTTRPSTSILARRVILPTMSANLSTSAPAAIERPKSTFEEVTWKAFLTHEPELNSLADSKYRHLPSDETVEKTKKALEARGFKVHVVANKDEAFQKVVSLIPAGSSINTAHSTTLEETGVTNLLIAGNHSWNNIRGTIIAEKDPAKQGDLRRKLGTTVDYFLTSMTAITETGEIAHGDQTGTKVGGVAYGAGNVIVVAGTNKIVKDEAEAWKRTTEFCLPFVSAYSRRAFKIKEAFMTNYEVLRATQNGRIQVVLVKEVLGF
;
A
#
# COMPACT_ATOMS: atom_id res chain seq x y z
N MET A 1 -5.11 45.52 -2.94
CA MET A 1 -5.50 45.88 -1.56
C MET A 1 -5.92 44.60 -0.83
N SER A 2 -5.48 44.44 0.41
CA SER A 2 -5.15 43.19 1.13
C SER A 2 -6.33 42.37 1.68
N LEU A 3 -6.25 41.04 1.55
CA LEU A 3 -7.03 40.02 2.28
C LEU A 3 -6.62 39.97 3.78
N ARG A 4 -6.99 40.99 4.56
CA ARG A 4 -6.81 41.03 6.03
C ARG A 4 -8.07 41.50 6.78
N SER A 5 -9.23 40.88 6.55
CA SER A 5 -10.45 41.26 7.30
C SER A 5 -11.45 40.16 7.68
N LEU A 6 -11.12 38.87 7.64
CA LEU A 6 -12.03 37.83 8.18
C LEU A 6 -11.33 36.94 9.22
N LEU A 7 -11.04 37.52 10.38
CA LEU A 7 -10.84 36.80 11.64
C LEU A 7 -11.35 37.70 12.77
N ARG A 8 -12.45 37.28 13.42
CA ARG A 8 -13.06 37.67 14.72
C ARG A 8 -14.57 37.38 14.57
N GLN A 9 -15.31 36.74 15.45
CA GLN A 9 -15.17 36.21 16.81
C GLN A 9 -16.38 35.25 16.94
N ASN A 10 -16.26 34.12 17.62
CA ASN A 10 -17.40 33.50 18.31
C ASN A 10 -16.85 32.63 19.45
N THR A 11 -16.66 33.29 20.58
CA THR A 11 -16.49 32.71 21.91
C THR A 11 -17.86 32.24 22.41
N ILE A 12 -18.00 30.96 22.76
CA ILE A 12 -19.18 30.44 23.48
C ILE A 12 -18.79 30.33 24.97
N PRO A 13 -19.54 30.92 25.91
CA PRO A 13 -19.22 30.87 27.33
C PRO A 13 -19.74 29.59 28.00
N THR A 14 -18.96 29.10 28.96
CA THR A 14 -19.30 28.09 29.96
C THR A 14 -20.24 28.67 31.03
N SER A 15 -21.39 28.03 31.27
CA SER A 15 -22.04 28.06 32.59
C SER A 15 -22.89 26.80 32.82
N SER A 16 -22.66 26.20 33.98
CA SER A 16 -23.38 25.11 34.62
C SER A 16 -24.83 25.49 35.00
N VAL A 17 -25.81 24.58 34.89
CA VAL A 17 -26.92 24.38 35.86
C VAL A 17 -27.63 23.02 35.58
N ARG A 18 -27.45 22.09 36.53
CA ARG A 18 -28.44 21.27 37.25
C ARG A 18 -29.29 20.20 36.53
N ALA A 19 -29.25 19.02 37.16
CA ALA A 19 -30.05 17.84 36.91
C ALA A 19 -31.57 18.08 36.99
N LEU A 20 -32.30 17.42 36.10
CA LEU A 20 -33.72 17.09 36.26
C LEU A 20 -33.93 15.63 35.89
N THR A 21 -34.17 14.87 36.94
CA THR A 21 -34.76 13.54 36.94
C THR A 21 -36.17 13.58 36.35
N THR A 22 -36.52 12.61 35.51
CA THR A 22 -37.71 11.73 35.59
C THR A 22 -38.02 11.12 34.21
N ARG A 23 -38.09 9.78 34.17
CA ARG A 23 -38.56 8.99 33.03
C ARG A 23 -40.08 9.05 32.93
N PRO A 24 -40.64 8.80 31.74
CA PRO A 24 -41.82 7.97 31.62
C PRO A 24 -41.48 6.63 30.95
N SER A 25 -41.98 5.57 31.58
CA SER A 25 -42.01 4.19 31.11
C SER A 25 -43.03 4.06 29.98
N THR A 26 -42.61 3.52 28.83
CA THR A 26 -43.51 2.88 27.87
C THR A 26 -42.91 1.54 27.47
N SER A 27 -43.50 0.48 28.00
CA SER A 27 -43.23 -0.91 27.66
C SER A 27 -43.73 -1.20 26.24
N ILE A 28 -42.82 -1.44 25.31
CA ILE A 28 -43.15 -2.06 24.02
C ILE A 28 -42.70 -3.52 24.12
N LEU A 29 -43.67 -4.44 24.14
CA LEU A 29 -43.43 -5.88 24.04
C LEU A 29 -42.75 -6.18 22.68
N ALA A 30 -41.45 -6.44 22.70
CA ALA A 30 -40.76 -7.02 21.56
C ALA A 30 -41.10 -8.52 21.50
N ARG A 31 -41.92 -8.92 20.52
CA ARG A 31 -42.10 -10.32 20.15
C ARG A 31 -40.76 -10.89 19.69
N ARG A 32 -40.24 -11.86 20.44
CA ARG A 32 -39.01 -12.60 20.16
C ARG A 32 -39.26 -13.52 18.97
N VAL A 33 -38.77 -13.12 17.78
CA VAL A 33 -38.70 -14.01 16.61
C VAL A 33 -37.54 -14.96 16.85
N ILE A 34 -37.84 -16.24 17.11
CA ILE A 34 -36.84 -17.30 17.20
C ILE A 34 -36.54 -17.74 15.77
N LEU A 35 -35.39 -17.33 15.24
CA LEU A 35 -34.84 -17.89 14.00
C LEU A 35 -34.20 -19.25 14.32
N PRO A 36 -34.39 -20.28 13.48
CA PRO A 36 -33.77 -21.58 13.69
C PRO A 36 -32.25 -21.46 13.54
N THR A 37 -31.52 -21.92 14.55
CA THR A 37 -30.07 -22.06 14.53
C THR A 37 -29.67 -23.13 13.53
N MET A 38 -29.25 -22.72 12.33
CA MET A 38 -28.49 -23.58 11.42
C MET A 38 -27.10 -23.80 12.04
N SER A 39 -26.89 -25.01 12.57
CA SER A 39 -25.58 -25.45 13.03
C SER A 39 -24.68 -25.63 11.81
N ALA A 40 -23.93 -24.58 11.45
CA ALA A 40 -22.90 -24.68 10.45
C ALA A 40 -21.75 -25.53 11.03
N ASN A 41 -21.57 -26.73 10.48
CA ASN A 41 -20.33 -27.49 10.64
C ASN A 41 -19.21 -26.67 9.98
N LEU A 42 -18.57 -25.81 10.77
CA LEU A 42 -17.31 -25.17 10.41
C LEU A 42 -16.22 -26.25 10.43
N SER A 43 -15.93 -26.80 9.25
CA SER A 43 -14.68 -27.51 8.99
C SER A 43 -13.52 -26.61 9.42
N THR A 44 -12.81 -27.00 10.48
CA THR A 44 -11.66 -26.28 11.04
C THR A 44 -10.37 -26.52 10.27
N SER A 45 -10.44 -26.86 8.98
CA SER A 45 -9.26 -26.85 8.12
C SER A 45 -8.89 -25.40 7.81
N ALA A 46 -7.70 -24.97 8.24
CA ALA A 46 -7.10 -23.75 7.71
C ALA A 46 -7.22 -23.77 6.17
N PRO A 47 -7.63 -22.67 5.52
CA PRO A 47 -7.70 -22.65 4.07
C PRO A 47 -6.34 -23.05 3.51
N ALA A 48 -6.32 -24.00 2.57
CA ALA A 48 -5.09 -24.43 1.94
C ALA A 48 -4.31 -23.21 1.43
N ALA A 49 -3.01 -23.13 1.73
CA ALA A 49 -2.17 -22.02 1.33
C ALA A 49 -2.29 -21.86 -0.20
N ILE A 50 -2.73 -20.68 -0.65
CA ILE A 50 -2.80 -20.38 -2.08
C ILE A 50 -1.39 -20.49 -2.63
N GLU A 51 -1.18 -21.28 -3.68
CA GLU A 51 0.13 -21.39 -4.30
C GLU A 51 0.54 -20.04 -4.92
N ARG A 52 1.79 -19.60 -4.73
CA ARG A 52 2.26 -18.36 -5.33
C ARG A 52 2.31 -18.52 -6.86
N PRO A 53 1.56 -17.73 -7.63
CA PRO A 53 1.66 -17.80 -9.08
C PRO A 53 3.04 -17.29 -9.54
N LYS A 54 3.58 -17.90 -10.59
CA LYS A 54 4.78 -17.37 -11.25
C LYS A 54 4.47 -15.98 -11.82
N SER A 55 5.45 -15.08 -11.70
CA SER A 55 5.35 -13.77 -12.32
C SER A 55 5.36 -13.92 -13.84
N THR A 56 4.41 -13.31 -14.53
CA THR A 56 4.33 -13.30 -16.00
C THR A 56 4.90 -12.00 -16.60
N PHE A 57 5.53 -11.17 -15.79
CA PHE A 57 6.03 -9.84 -16.15
C PHE A 57 7.51 -9.88 -16.57
N GLU A 58 7.91 -10.92 -17.30
CA GLU A 58 9.32 -11.20 -17.63
C GLU A 58 9.99 -10.06 -18.39
N GLU A 59 9.24 -9.40 -19.28
CA GLU A 59 9.68 -8.29 -20.13
C GLU A 59 9.88 -6.96 -19.39
N VAL A 60 9.46 -6.88 -18.13
CA VAL A 60 9.67 -5.74 -17.22
C VAL A 60 10.48 -6.14 -15.98
N THR A 61 11.23 -7.24 -16.07
CA THR A 61 12.20 -7.64 -15.05
C THR A 61 13.45 -6.78 -15.07
N TRP A 62 14.20 -6.81 -13.97
CA TRP A 62 15.54 -6.21 -13.87
C TRP A 62 16.44 -6.58 -15.06
N LYS A 63 16.52 -7.88 -15.39
CA LYS A 63 17.34 -8.37 -16.51
C LYS A 63 16.85 -7.82 -17.85
N ALA A 64 15.53 -7.76 -18.05
CA ALA A 64 14.96 -7.20 -19.27
C ALA A 64 15.29 -5.71 -19.41
N PHE A 65 15.21 -4.91 -18.33
CA PHE A 65 15.59 -3.50 -18.38
C PHE A 65 17.04 -3.30 -18.78
N LEU A 66 17.98 -3.99 -18.11
CA LEU A 66 19.41 -3.84 -18.43
C LEU A 66 19.76 -4.31 -19.86
N THR A 67 19.00 -5.27 -20.41
CA THR A 67 19.22 -5.74 -21.78
C THR A 67 18.76 -4.73 -22.82
N HIS A 68 17.64 -4.05 -22.59
CA HIS A 68 16.97 -3.22 -23.61
C HIS A 68 17.19 -1.72 -23.44
N GLU A 69 17.67 -1.26 -22.28
CA GLU A 69 17.89 0.15 -21.96
C GLU A 69 19.34 0.32 -21.49
N PRO A 70 20.32 0.38 -22.42
CA PRO A 70 21.75 0.37 -22.08
C PRO A 70 22.18 1.49 -21.16
N GLU A 71 21.46 2.62 -21.13
CA GLU A 71 21.70 3.73 -20.21
C GLU A 71 21.58 3.32 -18.73
N LEU A 72 20.75 2.31 -18.43
CA LEU A 72 20.54 1.78 -17.08
C LEU A 72 21.69 0.88 -16.61
N ASN A 73 22.59 0.47 -17.50
CA ASN A 73 23.74 -0.38 -17.13
C ASN A 73 24.66 0.31 -16.12
N SER A 74 24.73 1.64 -16.13
CA SER A 74 25.46 2.42 -15.14
C SER A 74 24.91 2.25 -13.71
N LEU A 75 23.65 1.84 -13.57
CA LEU A 75 22.96 1.60 -12.30
C LEU A 75 22.91 0.11 -11.92
N ALA A 76 23.47 -0.78 -12.76
CA ALA A 76 23.35 -2.22 -12.60
C ALA A 76 23.95 -2.73 -11.27
N ASP A 77 25.08 -2.16 -10.85
CA ASP A 77 25.76 -2.45 -9.58
C ASP A 77 25.61 -1.31 -8.57
N SER A 78 24.49 -0.58 -8.66
CA SER A 78 24.16 0.42 -7.64
C SER A 78 24.07 -0.24 -6.27
N LYS A 79 24.50 0.47 -5.22
CA LYS A 79 24.34 0.03 -3.82
C LYS A 79 22.89 -0.36 -3.46
N TYR A 80 21.88 0.19 -4.15
CA TYR A 80 20.47 -0.16 -3.96
C TYR A 80 20.07 -1.54 -4.50
N ARG A 81 21.04 -2.28 -5.06
CA ARG A 81 20.94 -3.68 -5.49
C ARG A 81 21.60 -4.65 -4.52
N HIS A 82 22.20 -4.15 -3.43
CA HIS A 82 22.81 -5.00 -2.41
C HIS A 82 21.91 -5.07 -1.18
N LEU A 83 21.93 -6.22 -0.51
CA LEU A 83 21.17 -6.41 0.72
C LEU A 83 21.93 -5.78 1.89
N PRO A 84 21.24 -5.08 2.81
CA PRO A 84 21.84 -4.65 4.07
C PRO A 84 22.11 -5.86 4.98
N SER A 85 22.88 -5.64 6.04
CA SER A 85 23.09 -6.67 7.08
C SER A 85 21.79 -6.95 7.85
N ASP A 86 21.73 -8.13 8.47
CA ASP A 86 20.61 -8.49 9.35
C ASP A 86 20.45 -7.53 10.54
N GLU A 87 21.56 -6.96 11.02
CA GLU A 87 21.55 -5.93 12.07
C GLU A 87 20.84 -4.65 11.59
N THR A 88 21.15 -4.17 10.38
CA THR A 88 20.48 -3.02 9.79
C THR A 88 18.98 -3.29 9.57
N VAL A 89 18.60 -4.50 9.15
CA VAL A 89 17.19 -4.89 9.01
C VAL A 89 16.47 -4.86 10.35
N GLU A 90 17.06 -5.43 11.41
CA GLU A 90 16.45 -5.46 12.74
C GLU A 90 16.36 -4.06 13.37
N LYS A 91 17.38 -3.21 13.19
CA LYS A 91 17.35 -1.80 13.61
C LYS A 91 16.22 -1.05 12.91
N THR A 92 16.10 -1.21 11.59
CA THR A 92 15.05 -0.56 10.79
C THR A 92 13.65 -1.03 11.18
N LYS A 93 13.48 -2.33 11.42
CA LYS A 93 12.24 -2.90 11.94
C LYS A 93 11.82 -2.22 13.24
N LYS A 94 12.72 -2.15 14.23
CA LYS A 94 12.44 -1.50 15.52
C LYS A 94 12.07 -0.02 15.36
N ALA A 95 12.75 0.68 14.45
CA ALA A 95 12.48 2.09 14.18
C ALA A 95 11.10 2.31 13.52
N LEU A 96 10.71 1.43 12.59
CA LEU A 96 9.37 1.40 12.01
C LEU A 96 8.30 1.10 13.07
N GLU A 97 8.51 0.09 13.92
CA GLU A 97 7.58 -0.28 14.99
C GLU A 97 7.40 0.87 16.00
N ALA A 98 8.48 1.57 16.36
CA ALA A 98 8.44 2.75 17.23
C ALA A 98 7.62 3.91 16.63
N ARG A 99 7.44 3.93 15.30
CA ARG A 99 6.60 4.89 14.56
C ARG A 99 5.17 4.41 14.33
N GLY A 100 4.79 3.28 14.93
CA GLY A 100 3.44 2.72 14.90
C GLY A 100 3.14 1.82 13.69
N PHE A 101 4.12 1.55 12.83
CA PHE A 101 3.97 0.59 11.74
C PHE A 101 3.96 -0.84 12.29
N LYS A 102 3.16 -1.74 11.71
CA LYS A 102 3.29 -3.18 11.99
C LYS A 102 4.29 -3.77 11.00
N VAL A 103 5.33 -4.44 11.47
CA VAL A 103 6.41 -4.92 10.60
C VAL A 103 6.52 -6.44 10.62
N HIS A 104 6.58 -7.04 9.43
CA HIS A 104 6.81 -8.45 9.21
C HIS A 104 8.09 -8.60 8.41
N VAL A 105 9.07 -9.35 8.92
CA VAL A 105 10.29 -9.68 8.18
C VAL A 105 10.17 -11.13 7.69
N VAL A 106 10.38 -11.34 6.39
CA VAL A 106 10.27 -12.65 5.73
C VAL A 106 11.51 -12.93 4.90
N ALA A 107 11.83 -14.21 4.69
CA ALA A 107 13.07 -14.59 4.04
C ALA A 107 13.06 -14.34 2.53
N ASN A 108 11.92 -14.54 1.86
CA ASN A 108 11.83 -14.57 0.40
C ASN A 108 10.43 -14.19 -0.13
N LYS A 109 10.31 -14.09 -1.46
CA LYS A 109 9.07 -13.81 -2.18
C LYS A 109 7.92 -14.78 -1.88
N ASP A 110 8.19 -16.07 -1.66
CA ASP A 110 7.15 -17.06 -1.34
C ASP A 110 6.51 -16.75 0.02
N GLU A 111 7.34 -16.53 1.04
CA GLU A 111 6.87 -16.13 2.37
C GLU A 111 6.18 -14.77 2.36
N ALA A 112 6.68 -13.82 1.57
CA ALA A 112 6.06 -12.50 1.40
C ALA A 112 4.65 -12.64 0.82
N PHE A 113 4.47 -13.47 -0.21
CA PHE A 113 3.17 -13.75 -0.81
C PHE A 113 2.19 -14.35 0.21
N GLN A 114 2.61 -15.40 0.92
CA GLN A 114 1.77 -16.02 1.95
C GLN A 114 1.40 -15.02 3.05
N LYS A 115 2.36 -14.17 3.47
CA LYS A 115 2.11 -13.14 4.46
C LYS A 115 1.04 -12.17 3.97
N VAL A 116 1.18 -11.61 2.76
CA VAL A 116 0.18 -10.69 2.19
C VAL A 116 -1.20 -11.33 2.15
N VAL A 117 -1.31 -12.57 1.65
CA VAL A 117 -2.60 -13.29 1.57
C VAL A 117 -3.22 -13.45 2.96
N SER A 118 -2.42 -13.82 3.97
CA SER A 118 -2.90 -14.02 5.35
C SER A 118 -3.37 -12.73 6.05
N LEU A 119 -2.91 -11.56 5.59
CA LEU A 119 -3.24 -10.27 6.20
C LEU A 119 -4.59 -9.70 5.75
N ILE A 120 -5.17 -10.24 4.67
CA ILE A 120 -6.35 -9.67 4.02
C ILE A 120 -7.54 -10.63 4.19
N PRO A 121 -8.57 -10.26 4.97
CA PRO A 121 -9.78 -11.06 5.14
C PRO A 121 -10.50 -11.33 3.80
N ALA A 122 -11.20 -12.46 3.74
CA ALA A 122 -12.07 -12.78 2.62
C ALA A 122 -13.19 -11.72 2.49
N GLY A 123 -13.55 -11.38 1.25
CA GLY A 123 -14.57 -10.39 0.94
C GLY A 123 -14.11 -8.93 1.01
N SER A 124 -12.90 -8.64 1.50
CA SER A 124 -12.36 -7.28 1.54
C SER A 124 -12.20 -6.69 0.14
N SER A 125 -12.50 -5.39 0.02
CA SER A 125 -12.17 -4.60 -1.17
C SER A 125 -10.69 -4.25 -1.18
N ILE A 126 -10.05 -4.42 -2.33
CA ILE A 126 -8.64 -4.15 -2.50
C ILE A 126 -8.36 -3.29 -3.72
N ASN A 127 -7.34 -2.45 -3.62
CA ASN A 127 -6.75 -1.79 -4.78
C ASN A 127 -5.22 -1.80 -4.67
N THR A 128 -4.55 -1.68 -5.81
CA THR A 128 -3.09 -1.59 -5.86
C THR A 128 -2.64 -0.46 -6.76
N ALA A 129 -1.54 0.19 -6.36
CA ALA A 129 -0.73 0.96 -7.31
C ALA A 129 0.16 0.00 -8.12
N HIS A 130 0.63 0.44 -9.29
CA HIS A 130 1.63 -0.34 -10.02
C HIS A 130 2.89 -0.53 -9.16
N SER A 131 3.41 -1.75 -9.13
CA SER A 131 4.57 -2.10 -8.33
C SER A 131 5.24 -3.37 -8.86
N THR A 132 6.47 -3.22 -9.35
CA THR A 132 7.31 -4.35 -9.74
C THR A 132 7.54 -5.31 -8.58
N THR A 133 7.63 -4.83 -7.34
CA THR A 133 7.73 -5.69 -6.16
C THR A 133 6.48 -6.56 -5.95
N LEU A 134 5.27 -6.04 -6.21
CA LEU A 134 4.04 -6.86 -6.16
C LEU A 134 3.94 -7.85 -7.32
N GLU A 135 4.50 -7.52 -8.48
CA GLU A 135 4.61 -8.42 -9.64
C GLU A 135 5.60 -9.56 -9.36
N GLU A 136 6.77 -9.25 -8.81
CA GLU A 136 7.82 -10.22 -8.48
C GLU A 136 7.38 -11.18 -7.36
N THR A 137 6.59 -10.69 -6.39
CA THR A 137 6.00 -11.52 -5.32
C THR A 137 4.77 -12.32 -5.79
N GLY A 138 4.32 -12.16 -7.03
CA GLY A 138 3.16 -12.88 -7.58
C GLY A 138 1.80 -12.38 -7.09
N VAL A 139 1.76 -11.34 -6.23
CA VAL A 139 0.51 -10.74 -5.75
C VAL A 139 -0.29 -10.18 -6.93
N THR A 140 0.37 -9.44 -7.84
CA THR A 140 -0.31 -8.89 -9.02
C THR A 140 -0.92 -9.99 -9.90
N ASN A 141 -0.21 -11.11 -10.10
CA ASN A 141 -0.69 -12.24 -10.89
C ASN A 141 -1.90 -12.94 -10.24
N LEU A 142 -1.92 -13.07 -8.91
CA LEU A 142 -3.08 -13.58 -8.19
C LEU A 142 -4.31 -12.72 -8.47
N LEU A 143 -4.16 -11.40 -8.42
CA LEU A 143 -5.25 -10.44 -8.67
C LEU A 143 -5.78 -10.49 -10.10
N ILE A 144 -4.89 -10.69 -11.07
CA ILE A 144 -5.26 -10.82 -12.49
C ILE A 144 -5.97 -12.16 -12.75
N ALA A 145 -5.47 -13.25 -12.17
CA ALA A 145 -6.05 -14.57 -12.31
C ALA A 145 -7.44 -14.71 -11.65
N GLY A 146 -7.74 -13.85 -10.66
CA GLY A 146 -9.01 -13.86 -9.94
C GLY A 146 -9.16 -15.03 -8.96
N ASN A 147 -8.09 -15.81 -8.71
CA ASN A 147 -8.09 -16.94 -7.77
C ASN A 147 -7.98 -16.47 -6.31
N HIS A 148 -8.83 -15.53 -5.90
CA HIS A 148 -8.85 -14.95 -4.56
C HIS A 148 -10.27 -14.60 -4.13
N SER A 149 -10.48 -14.44 -2.82
CA SER A 149 -11.78 -14.09 -2.24
C SER A 149 -12.02 -12.59 -2.08
N TRP A 150 -11.14 -11.74 -2.62
CA TRP A 150 -11.22 -10.28 -2.50
C TRP A 150 -12.01 -9.60 -3.63
N ASN A 151 -12.56 -8.42 -3.35
CA ASN A 151 -13.14 -7.55 -4.37
C ASN A 151 -12.03 -6.70 -5.01
N ASN A 152 -11.57 -7.07 -6.20
CA ASN A 152 -10.46 -6.44 -6.91
C ASN A 152 -10.89 -5.15 -7.65
N ILE A 153 -10.87 -4.02 -6.92
CA ILE A 153 -11.25 -2.70 -7.45
C ILE A 153 -10.33 -2.26 -8.60
N ARG A 154 -9.04 -2.62 -8.55
CA ARG A 154 -8.10 -2.33 -9.65
C ARG A 154 -8.58 -2.97 -10.95
N GLY A 155 -8.95 -4.25 -10.88
CA GLY A 155 -9.49 -5.01 -12.01
C GLY A 155 -10.74 -4.36 -12.58
N THR A 156 -11.68 -3.96 -11.72
CA THR A 156 -12.90 -3.23 -12.13
C THR A 156 -12.58 -1.93 -12.84
N ILE A 157 -11.65 -1.12 -12.32
CA ILE A 157 -11.23 0.15 -12.94
C ILE A 157 -10.60 -0.10 -14.32
N ILE A 158 -9.70 -1.07 -14.46
CA ILE A 158 -8.99 -1.33 -15.73
C ILE A 158 -9.91 -1.96 -16.79
N ALA A 159 -10.93 -2.70 -16.35
CA ALA A 159 -11.92 -3.32 -17.23
C ALA A 159 -12.83 -2.27 -17.91
N GLU A 160 -13.14 -1.16 -17.24
CA GLU A 160 -13.91 -0.05 -17.83
C GLU A 160 -13.12 0.61 -18.98
N LYS A 161 -13.78 0.73 -20.14
CA LYS A 161 -13.19 1.22 -21.40
C LYS A 161 -13.60 2.64 -21.74
N ASP A 162 -14.70 3.13 -21.17
CA ASP A 162 -15.10 4.53 -21.27
C ASP A 162 -14.16 5.39 -20.40
N PRO A 163 -13.37 6.31 -20.98
CA PRO A 163 -12.38 7.08 -20.22
C PRO A 163 -12.99 7.94 -19.10
N ALA A 164 -14.19 8.49 -19.30
CA ALA A 164 -14.85 9.33 -18.32
C ALA A 164 -15.33 8.49 -17.13
N LYS A 165 -16.00 7.36 -17.39
CA LYS A 165 -16.41 6.42 -16.33
C LYS A 165 -15.21 5.83 -15.60
N GLN A 166 -14.15 5.49 -16.33
CA GLN A 166 -12.93 4.97 -15.76
C GLN A 166 -12.26 5.98 -14.81
N GLY A 167 -12.19 7.25 -15.23
CA GLY A 167 -11.70 8.35 -14.40
C GLY A 167 -12.56 8.55 -13.14
N ASP A 168 -13.88 8.43 -13.28
CA ASP A 168 -14.83 8.50 -12.18
C ASP A 168 -14.64 7.37 -11.16
N LEU A 169 -14.47 6.12 -11.62
CA LEU A 169 -14.17 4.97 -10.77
C LEU A 169 -12.85 5.16 -10.02
N ARG A 170 -11.80 5.65 -10.70
CA ARG A 170 -10.52 5.97 -10.05
C ARG A 170 -10.68 6.99 -8.93
N ARG A 171 -11.41 8.07 -9.18
CA ARG A 171 -11.61 9.14 -8.17
C ARG A 171 -12.43 8.67 -6.98
N LYS A 172 -13.47 7.86 -7.22
CA LYS A 172 -14.44 7.45 -6.19
C LYS A 172 -14.03 6.23 -5.38
N LEU A 173 -13.37 5.26 -6.03
CA LEU A 173 -13.04 3.94 -5.45
C LEU A 173 -11.53 3.67 -5.39
N GLY A 174 -10.72 4.42 -6.14
CA GLY A 174 -9.30 4.12 -6.28
C GLY A 174 -8.49 4.26 -5.00
N THR A 175 -8.99 4.97 -3.98
CA THR A 175 -8.28 5.17 -2.71
C THR A 175 -9.06 4.69 -1.50
N THR A 176 -10.38 4.49 -1.62
CA THR A 176 -11.34 4.22 -0.52
C THR A 176 -11.68 2.73 -0.40
N VAL A 177 -10.63 1.89 -0.29
CA VAL A 177 -10.73 0.43 -0.19
C VAL A 177 -10.38 -0.06 1.21
N ASP A 178 -10.79 -1.29 1.56
CA ASP A 178 -10.43 -1.90 2.84
C ASP A 178 -8.92 -2.12 2.96
N TYR A 179 -8.27 -2.53 1.86
CA TYR A 179 -6.82 -2.73 1.79
C TYR A 179 -6.21 -2.14 0.51
N PHE A 180 -5.21 -1.27 0.69
CA PHE A 180 -4.38 -0.78 -0.41
C PHE A 180 -3.00 -1.43 -0.37
N LEU A 181 -2.64 -2.15 -1.43
CA LEU A 181 -1.35 -2.83 -1.51
C LEU A 181 -0.41 -2.02 -2.39
N THR A 182 0.83 -1.85 -1.93
CA THR A 182 1.83 -1.13 -2.71
C THR A 182 3.26 -1.48 -2.31
N SER A 183 4.23 -0.89 -2.99
CA SER A 183 5.63 -0.84 -2.58
C SER A 183 6.08 0.62 -2.55
N MET A 184 7.25 0.84 -1.98
CA MET A 184 7.82 2.15 -1.73
C MET A 184 9.19 2.26 -2.36
N THR A 185 9.67 3.48 -2.58
CA THR A 185 10.97 3.72 -3.19
C THR A 185 12.07 3.78 -2.15
N ALA A 186 11.78 4.01 -0.88
CA ALA A 186 12.80 3.92 0.16
C ALA A 186 12.17 3.74 1.54
N ILE A 187 12.93 3.11 2.43
CA ILE A 187 12.66 3.04 3.87
C ILE A 187 13.94 3.49 4.56
N THR A 188 13.90 4.52 5.40
CA THR A 188 15.10 4.95 6.13
C THR A 188 15.39 4.01 7.29
N GLU A 189 16.65 3.89 7.70
CA GLU A 189 17.04 3.16 8.92
C GLU A 189 16.33 3.71 10.18
N THR A 190 15.93 4.99 10.14
CA THR A 190 15.19 5.67 11.19
C THR A 190 13.68 5.44 11.12
N GLY A 191 13.16 4.70 10.13
CA GLY A 191 11.77 4.23 10.05
C GLY A 191 10.81 5.15 9.28
N GLU A 192 11.29 6.13 8.53
CA GLU A 192 10.48 6.86 7.55
C GLU A 192 10.33 6.05 6.26
N ILE A 193 9.16 6.14 5.62
CA ILE A 193 8.88 5.44 4.37
C ILE A 193 8.59 6.47 3.29
N ALA A 194 9.34 6.43 2.18
CA ALA A 194 9.22 7.41 1.10
C ALA A 194 8.76 6.78 -0.21
N HIS A 195 7.97 7.54 -0.99
CA HIS A 195 7.66 7.21 -2.37
C HIS A 195 7.38 8.44 -3.24
N GLY A 196 7.57 8.24 -4.54
CA GLY A 196 7.11 9.16 -5.58
C GLY A 196 5.82 8.67 -6.25
N ASP A 197 4.99 9.62 -6.67
CA ASP A 197 3.85 9.35 -7.56
C ASP A 197 3.69 10.45 -8.63
N GLN A 198 3.17 10.04 -9.78
CA GLN A 198 2.80 10.93 -10.88
C GLN A 198 1.34 11.39 -10.75
N THR A 199 0.41 10.47 -10.50
CA THR A 199 -1.04 10.76 -10.47
C THR A 199 -1.54 11.09 -9.08
N GLY A 200 -0.76 10.78 -8.05
CA GLY A 200 -1.15 10.93 -6.64
C GLY A 200 -2.07 9.81 -6.14
N THR A 201 -2.35 8.79 -6.96
CA THR A 201 -3.20 7.65 -6.56
C THR A 201 -2.64 6.94 -5.33
N LYS A 202 -1.32 6.70 -5.28
CA LYS A 202 -0.68 6.07 -4.12
C LYS A 202 -0.74 6.98 -2.90
N VAL A 203 -0.52 8.30 -3.05
CA VAL A 203 -0.65 9.26 -1.94
C VAL A 203 -2.04 9.21 -1.35
N GLY A 204 -3.09 9.32 -2.16
CA GLY A 204 -4.46 9.31 -1.66
C GLY A 204 -4.83 8.03 -0.92
N GLY A 205 -4.45 6.86 -1.45
CA GLY A 205 -4.72 5.57 -0.82
C GLY A 205 -3.90 5.33 0.45
N VAL A 206 -2.60 5.62 0.38
CA VAL A 206 -1.66 5.37 1.47
C VAL A 206 -1.84 6.37 2.60
N ALA A 207 -1.92 7.67 2.32
CA ALA A 207 -1.98 8.72 3.35
C ALA A 207 -3.28 8.66 4.16
N TYR A 208 -4.40 8.38 3.50
CA TYR A 208 -5.72 8.58 4.11
C TYR A 208 -6.77 7.56 3.69
N GLY A 209 -7.00 7.39 2.38
CA GLY A 209 -8.24 6.81 1.86
C GLY A 209 -8.49 5.35 2.26
N ALA A 210 -7.43 4.54 2.32
CA ALA A 210 -7.58 3.11 2.54
C ALA A 210 -7.73 2.77 4.02
N GLY A 211 -8.65 1.84 4.33
CA GLY A 211 -8.86 1.36 5.69
C GLY A 211 -7.61 0.71 6.29
N ASN A 212 -6.84 0.01 5.45
CA ASN A 212 -5.54 -0.58 5.78
C ASN A 212 -4.58 -0.44 4.58
N VAL A 213 -3.28 -0.41 4.86
CA VAL A 213 -2.23 -0.37 3.83
C VAL A 213 -1.25 -1.51 4.07
N ILE A 214 -0.90 -2.25 3.02
CA ILE A 214 0.17 -3.25 3.05
C ILE A 214 1.27 -2.79 2.11
N VAL A 215 2.41 -2.47 2.69
CA VAL A 215 3.65 -2.13 1.98
C VAL A 215 4.50 -3.38 1.87
N VAL A 216 4.83 -3.82 0.66
CA VAL A 216 5.76 -4.92 0.42
C VAL A 216 7.05 -4.35 -0.15
N ALA A 217 8.19 -4.61 0.48
CA ALA A 217 9.47 -4.05 0.07
C ALA A 217 10.61 -5.05 0.31
N GLY A 218 11.52 -5.15 -0.67
CA GLY A 218 12.81 -5.79 -0.44
C GLY A 218 13.65 -4.97 0.54
N THR A 219 14.50 -5.62 1.34
CA THR A 219 15.40 -4.92 2.28
C THR A 219 16.47 -4.09 1.55
N ASN A 220 16.69 -4.32 0.25
CA ASN A 220 17.51 -3.46 -0.61
C ASN A 220 16.95 -2.02 -0.77
N LYS A 221 15.71 -1.77 -0.29
CA LYS A 221 15.11 -0.44 -0.25
C LYS A 221 15.40 0.32 1.05
N ILE A 222 16.11 -0.30 1.99
CA ILE A 222 16.57 0.36 3.22
C ILE A 222 17.73 1.31 2.87
N VAL A 223 17.63 2.56 3.32
CA VAL A 223 18.62 3.62 3.09
C VAL A 223 18.95 4.32 4.40
N LYS A 224 20.06 5.04 4.46
CA LYS A 224 20.52 5.68 5.70
C LYS A 224 19.52 6.70 6.25
N ASP A 225 19.05 7.61 5.40
CA ASP A 225 18.27 8.78 5.80
C ASP A 225 17.37 9.29 4.66
N GLU A 226 16.61 10.36 4.92
CA GLU A 226 15.68 10.93 3.93
C GLU A 226 16.38 11.54 2.72
N ALA A 227 17.60 12.05 2.87
CA ALA A 227 18.35 12.60 1.74
C ALA A 227 18.76 11.46 0.79
N GLU A 228 19.17 10.31 1.34
CA GLU A 228 19.39 9.11 0.55
C GLU A 228 18.10 8.53 -0.02
N ALA A 229 16.98 8.60 0.70
CA ALA A 229 15.66 8.19 0.19
C ALA A 229 15.26 8.99 -1.06
N TRP A 230 15.48 10.31 -1.03
CA TRP A 230 15.26 11.17 -2.20
C TRP A 230 16.17 10.75 -3.36
N LYS A 231 17.47 10.61 -3.13
CA LYS A 231 18.44 10.19 -4.16
C LYS A 231 18.08 8.83 -4.76
N ARG A 232 17.74 7.83 -3.92
CA ARG A 232 17.27 6.52 -4.40
C ARG A 232 16.05 6.69 -5.29
N THR A 233 15.09 7.53 -4.90
CA THR A 233 13.87 7.77 -5.67
C THR A 233 14.15 8.42 -7.02
N THR A 234 14.95 9.47 -7.07
CA THR A 234 15.14 10.28 -8.28
C THR A 234 16.27 9.77 -9.19
N GLU A 235 17.38 9.32 -8.62
CA GLU A 235 18.58 8.93 -9.38
C GLU A 235 18.59 7.43 -9.70
N PHE A 236 17.87 6.61 -8.91
CA PHE A 236 17.81 5.17 -9.13
C PHE A 236 16.42 4.72 -9.62
N CYS A 237 15.33 4.95 -8.90
CA CYS A 237 14.00 4.43 -9.29
C CYS A 237 13.46 5.08 -10.57
N LEU A 238 13.52 6.41 -10.67
CA LEU A 238 12.87 7.17 -11.75
C LEU A 238 13.36 6.78 -13.16
N PRO A 239 14.67 6.51 -13.40
CA PRO A 239 15.13 5.93 -14.65
C PRO A 239 14.43 4.61 -15.02
N PHE A 240 14.28 3.67 -14.08
CA PHE A 240 13.57 2.41 -14.34
C PHE A 240 12.06 2.62 -14.56
N VAL A 241 11.44 3.54 -13.82
CA VAL A 241 10.02 3.91 -14.05
C VAL A 241 9.84 4.53 -15.44
N SER A 242 10.82 5.31 -15.92
CA SER A 242 10.80 5.90 -17.25
C SER A 242 10.93 4.83 -18.34
N ALA A 243 11.86 3.89 -18.19
CA ALA A 243 12.00 2.74 -19.07
C ALA A 243 10.71 1.89 -19.13
N TYR A 244 10.11 1.62 -17.97
CA TYR A 244 8.80 0.96 -17.89
C TYR A 244 7.73 1.75 -18.66
N SER A 245 7.67 3.07 -18.46
CA SER A 245 6.65 3.95 -19.07
C SER A 245 6.78 4.04 -20.58
N ARG A 246 8.01 4.02 -21.12
CA ARG A 246 8.26 3.93 -22.56
C ARG A 246 7.68 2.66 -23.16
N ARG A 247 7.85 1.53 -22.47
CA ARG A 247 7.37 0.23 -22.94
C ARG A 247 5.85 0.12 -22.84
N ALA A 248 5.31 0.41 -21.66
CA ALA A 248 3.90 0.19 -21.32
C ALA A 248 2.96 1.27 -21.89
N PHE A 249 3.36 2.55 -21.88
CA PHE A 249 2.48 3.67 -22.20
C PHE A 249 2.94 4.52 -23.39
N LYS A 250 4.10 4.20 -23.98
CA LYS A 250 4.72 4.99 -25.06
C LYS A 250 5.01 6.45 -24.65
N ILE A 251 5.20 6.67 -23.34
CA ILE A 251 5.60 7.96 -22.77
C ILE A 251 7.12 7.99 -22.68
N LYS A 252 7.76 9.05 -23.22
CA LYS A 252 9.22 9.15 -23.30
C LYS A 252 9.91 9.09 -21.93
N GLU A 253 9.42 9.86 -20.97
CA GLU A 253 9.99 9.94 -19.63
C GLU A 253 8.88 10.01 -18.58
N ALA A 254 9.06 9.27 -17.49
CA ALA A 254 8.23 9.43 -16.32
C ALA A 254 8.68 10.67 -15.55
N PHE A 255 7.73 11.30 -14.86
CA PHE A 255 8.03 12.38 -13.94
C PHE A 255 7.23 12.19 -12.66
N MET A 256 7.72 12.82 -11.60
CA MET A 256 7.11 12.77 -10.29
C MET A 256 6.40 14.10 -10.03
N THR A 257 5.11 14.04 -9.72
CA THR A 257 4.32 15.22 -9.36
C THR A 257 4.33 15.45 -7.86
N ASN A 258 4.49 14.39 -7.08
CA ASN A 258 4.51 14.44 -5.63
C ASN A 258 5.51 13.42 -5.08
N TYR A 259 6.09 13.78 -3.93
CA TYR A 259 6.94 12.93 -3.13
C TYR A 259 6.39 12.96 -1.71
N GLU A 260 6.03 11.80 -1.19
CA GLU A 260 5.47 11.65 0.15
C GLU A 260 6.46 10.90 1.03
N VAL A 261 6.58 11.37 2.27
CA VAL A 261 7.28 10.61 3.30
C VAL A 261 6.36 10.39 4.50
N LEU A 262 6.08 9.12 4.76
CA LEU A 262 5.32 8.68 5.92
C LEU A 262 6.23 8.70 7.13
N ARG A 263 5.90 9.56 8.09
CA ARG A 263 6.68 9.77 9.32
C ARG A 263 6.30 8.80 10.43
N ALA A 264 5.01 8.49 10.54
CA ALA A 264 4.42 7.63 11.55
C ALA A 264 3.01 7.22 11.13
N THR A 265 2.44 6.23 11.81
CA THR A 265 1.04 5.84 11.66
C THR A 265 0.41 5.55 13.01
N GLN A 266 -0.92 5.52 13.06
CA GLN A 266 -1.68 5.19 14.25
C GLN A 266 -2.49 3.91 14.02
N ASN A 267 -2.83 3.22 15.10
CA ASN A 267 -3.72 2.06 15.13
C ASN A 267 -3.25 0.86 14.26
N GLY A 268 -1.97 0.83 13.87
CA GLY A 268 -1.41 -0.23 13.04
C GLY A 268 -2.06 -0.35 11.66
N ARG A 269 -2.58 0.76 11.12
CA ARG A 269 -3.21 0.83 9.80
C ARG A 269 -2.28 0.41 8.66
N ILE A 270 -1.00 0.78 8.79
CA ILE A 270 0.02 0.51 7.78
C ILE A 270 0.89 -0.65 8.26
N GLN A 271 0.89 -1.73 7.47
CA GLN A 271 1.69 -2.91 7.69
C GLN A 271 2.81 -2.97 6.65
N VAL A 272 4.03 -3.29 7.07
CA VAL A 272 5.22 -3.38 6.23
C VAL A 272 5.70 -4.81 6.22
N VAL A 273 5.81 -5.41 5.03
CA VAL A 273 6.41 -6.73 4.79
C VAL A 273 7.79 -6.49 4.17
N LEU A 274 8.83 -6.61 5.00
CA LEU A 274 10.23 -6.54 4.59
C LEU A 274 10.70 -7.93 4.14
N VAL A 275 11.14 -8.02 2.89
CA VAL A 275 11.61 -9.27 2.27
C VAL A 275 13.12 -9.24 2.18
N LYS A 276 13.82 -10.26 2.69
CA LYS A 276 15.29 -10.38 2.61
C LYS A 276 15.80 -10.78 1.21
N GLU A 277 15.22 -10.16 0.19
CA GLU A 277 15.60 -10.31 -1.22
C GLU A 277 15.65 -8.95 -1.89
N VAL A 278 16.39 -8.88 -3.00
CA VAL A 278 16.47 -7.67 -3.82
C VAL A 278 15.23 -7.61 -4.71
N LEU A 279 14.28 -6.73 -4.36
CA LEU A 279 12.99 -6.61 -5.06
C LEU A 279 12.75 -5.23 -5.63
N GLY A 280 12.17 -5.21 -6.82
CA GLY A 280 11.86 -4.03 -7.60
C GLY A 280 13.06 -3.13 -7.81
N PHE A 281 12.76 -1.87 -8.06
CA PHE A 281 13.71 -0.76 -8.08
C PHE A 281 13.21 0.34 -7.17
#